data_AF-A0A954PCM8-F1
#
_entry.id   AF-A0A954PCM8-F1
#
_cell.length_a   1.000
_cell.length_b   1.000
_cell.length_c   1.000
_cell.angle_alpha   90.00
_cell.angle_beta   90.00
_cell.angle_gamma   90.00
#
_symmetry.space_group_name_H-M   'P 1'
#
loop_
_entity.id
_entity.type
_entity.pdbx_description
1 polymer ?
#
loop_
_entity_poly.entity_id
_entity_poly.type
_entity_poly.pdbx_seq_one_letter_code
_entity_poly.pdbx_strand_id
1 'polypeptide(L)'
;MTFQFEKLLVYQKSLGFADAVCSATEQFTRGYGFLVDQLNRAALSISANIAEGNGRFTQADRKNFFIIARGSVQECVPLLELVRRRALIDDSRHVGLKSNLEEISKMLSGLINGLESRKV
;
A
#
# COMPACT_ATOMS: atom_id res chain seq x y z
N MET A 1 7.16 -25.44 2.40
CA MET A 1 5.97 -24.64 2.06
C MET A 1 6.41 -23.20 1.92
N THR A 2 6.32 -22.63 0.72
CA THR A 2 6.87 -21.30 0.39
C THR A 2 5.80 -20.23 0.54
N PHE A 3 6.20 -19.01 0.90
CA PHE A 3 5.33 -17.83 0.97
C PHE A 3 4.86 -17.42 -0.44
N GLN A 4 3.76 -18.01 -0.92
CA GLN A 4 3.30 -17.83 -2.31
C GLN A 4 2.97 -16.37 -2.67
N PHE A 5 2.65 -15.52 -1.70
CA PHE A 5 2.39 -14.10 -1.92
C PHE A 5 3.62 -13.34 -2.42
N GLU A 6 4.84 -13.82 -2.14
CA GLU A 6 6.08 -13.19 -2.59
C GLU A 6 6.21 -13.16 -4.12
N LYS A 7 5.47 -14.05 -4.81
CA LYS A 7 5.40 -14.09 -6.28
C LYS A 7 4.42 -13.07 -6.87
N LEU A 8 3.56 -12.47 -6.05
CA LEU A 8 2.61 -11.46 -6.53
C LEU A 8 3.37 -10.16 -6.79
N LEU A 9 3.34 -9.68 -8.03
CA LEU A 9 3.97 -8.41 -8.38
C LEU A 9 3.42 -7.24 -7.55
N VAL A 10 2.12 -7.27 -7.21
CA VAL A 10 1.50 -6.23 -6.37
C VAL A 10 2.06 -6.24 -4.95
N TYR A 11 2.41 -7.41 -4.42
CA TYR A 11 3.09 -7.53 -3.13
C TYR A 11 4.47 -6.88 -3.19
N GLN A 12 5.29 -7.25 -4.18
CA GLN A 12 6.64 -6.70 -4.35
C GLN A 12 6.61 -5.17 -4.49
N LYS A 13 5.69 -4.63 -5.31
CA LYS A 13 5.50 -3.18 -5.46
C LYS A 13 5.02 -2.50 -4.18
N SER A 14 4.10 -3.12 -3.44
CA SER A 14 3.65 -2.59 -2.15
C SER A 14 4.75 -2.56 -1.10
N LEU A 15 5.63 -3.56 -1.09
CA LEU A 15 6.78 -3.59 -0.20
C LEU A 15 7.80 -2.51 -0.56
N GLY A 16 8.12 -2.35 -1.85
CA GLY A 16 8.98 -1.27 -2.32
C GLY A 16 8.39 0.13 -2.06
N PHE A 17 7.07 0.28 -2.16
CA PHE A 17 6.40 1.52 -1.75
C PHE A 17 6.55 1.79 -0.25
N ALA A 18 6.33 0.78 0.60
CA ALA A 18 6.48 0.93 2.05
C ALA A 18 7.92 1.29 2.45
N ASP A 19 8.91 0.65 1.84
CA ASP A 19 10.33 0.97 2.04
C ASP A 19 10.65 2.42 1.64
N ALA A 20 10.21 2.86 0.46
CA ALA A 20 10.43 4.23 -0.02
C ALA A 20 9.77 5.29 0.89
N VAL A 21 8.63 4.97 1.49
CA VAL A 21 7.92 5.80 2.46
C VAL A 21 8.68 5.83 3.79
N CYS A 22 9.07 4.68 4.34
CA CYS A 22 9.86 4.61 5.57
C CYS A 22 11.14 5.45 5.43
N SER A 23 11.91 5.25 4.37
CA SER A 23 13.13 6.03 4.09
C SER A 23 12.86 7.53 3.87
N ALA A 24 11.68 7.91 3.37
CA ALA A 24 11.31 9.33 3.28
C ALA A 24 11.09 9.92 4.67
N THR A 25 10.33 9.21 5.51
CA THR A 25 9.91 9.70 6.83
C THR A 25 11.05 9.79 7.85
N GLU A 26 12.12 9.02 7.69
CA GLU A 26 13.33 9.11 8.52
C GLU A 26 13.98 10.50 8.49
N GLN A 27 13.77 11.26 7.40
CA GLN A 27 14.37 12.57 7.19
C GLN A 27 13.49 13.72 7.73
N PHE A 28 12.30 13.42 8.26
CA PHE A 28 11.35 14.46 8.65
C PHE A 28 11.80 15.15 9.94
N THR A 29 11.65 16.47 9.98
CA THR A 29 12.01 17.27 11.15
C THR A 29 11.14 16.92 12.36
N ARG A 30 11.65 17.18 13.58
CA ARG A 30 10.90 17.02 14.83
C ARG A 30 9.57 17.77 14.78
N GLY A 31 8.49 17.13 15.25
CA GLY A 31 7.13 17.71 15.30
C GLY A 31 6.10 17.02 14.39
N TYR A 32 6.53 16.16 13.47
CA TYR A 32 5.64 15.45 12.53
C TYR A 32 5.46 13.97 12.83
N GLY A 33 5.78 13.51 14.06
CA GLY A 33 5.71 12.10 14.42
C GLY A 33 4.34 11.45 14.17
N PHE A 34 3.26 12.23 14.30
CA PHE A 34 1.91 11.75 13.98
C PHE A 34 1.72 11.47 12.48
N LEU A 35 2.27 12.29 11.57
CA LEU A 35 2.21 12.02 10.13
C LEU A 35 3.08 10.84 9.75
N VAL A 36 4.27 10.74 10.35
CA VAL A 36 5.19 9.61 10.16
C VAL A 36 4.51 8.30 10.54
N ASP A 37 3.91 8.23 11.74
CA ASP A 37 3.20 7.03 12.21
C ASP A 37 2.06 6.64 11.26
N GLN A 38 1.18 7.59 10.93
CA GLN A 38 0.01 7.30 10.10
C GLN A 38 0.40 6.86 8.69
N LEU A 39 1.37 7.53 8.07
CA LEU A 39 1.81 7.21 6.71
C LEU A 39 2.55 5.87 6.66
N ASN A 40 3.47 5.60 7.59
CA ASN A 40 4.18 4.33 7.64
C ASN A 40 3.23 3.16 7.91
N ARG A 41 2.28 3.32 8.84
CA ARG A 41 1.28 2.28 9.13
C ARG A 41 0.38 2.00 7.93
N ALA A 42 -0.11 3.03 7.26
CA ALA A 42 -0.92 2.86 6.05
C ALA A 42 -0.11 2.16 4.95
N ALA A 43 1.14 2.56 4.72
CA ALA A 43 2.00 1.96 3.68
C ALA A 43 2.31 0.48 3.97
N LEU A 44 2.70 0.15 5.21
CA LEU A 44 2.97 -1.23 5.64
C LEU A 44 1.71 -2.11 5.60
N SER A 45 0.55 -1.53 5.90
CA SER A 45 -0.73 -2.24 5.88
C SER A 45 -1.05 -2.81 4.49
N ILE A 46 -0.63 -2.15 3.41
CA ILE A 46 -0.88 -2.61 2.03
C ILE A 46 -0.24 -3.99 1.80
N SER A 47 1.07 -4.11 2.05
CA SER A 47 1.81 -5.37 1.83
C SER A 47 1.40 -6.46 2.81
N ALA A 48 1.15 -6.09 4.07
CA ALA A 48 0.69 -7.01 5.11
C ALA A 48 -0.67 -7.64 4.75
N ASN A 49 -1.64 -6.83 4.32
CA ASN A 49 -2.96 -7.33 3.93
C ASN A 49 -2.93 -8.15 2.63
N ILE A 50 -2.02 -7.84 1.68
CA ILE A 50 -1.83 -8.69 0.49
C ILE A 50 -1.32 -10.08 0.90
N ALA A 51 -0.30 -10.13 1.76
CA ALA A 51 0.27 -11.39 2.24
C ALA A 51 -0.78 -12.22 3.01
N GLU A 52 -1.49 -11.58 3.94
CA GLU A 52 -2.52 -12.23 4.75
C GLU A 52 -3.70 -12.73 3.89
N GLY A 53 -4.19 -11.90 2.98
CA GLY A 53 -5.29 -12.25 2.06
C GLY A 53 -4.93 -13.44 1.17
N ASN A 54 -3.73 -13.46 0.62
CA ASN A 54 -3.28 -14.58 -0.22
C ASN A 54 -3.19 -15.91 0.55
N GLY A 55 -2.98 -15.86 1.87
CA GLY A 55 -3.01 -17.02 2.77
C GLY A 55 -4.41 -17.52 3.14
N ARG A 56 -5.48 -16.77 2.82
CA ARG A 56 -6.85 -17.18 3.16
C ARG A 56 -7.37 -18.33 2.29
N PHE A 57 -8.14 -19.21 2.92
CA PHE A 57 -8.73 -20.40 2.29
C PHE A 57 -9.89 -20.08 1.36
N THR A 58 -10.76 -19.14 1.74
CA THR A 58 -11.94 -18.78 0.95
C THR A 58 -11.66 -17.59 0.04
N GLN A 59 -12.33 -17.55 -1.12
CA GLN A 59 -12.25 -16.41 -2.02
C GLN A 59 -12.83 -15.14 -1.38
N ALA A 60 -13.87 -15.28 -0.56
CA ALA A 60 -14.51 -14.17 0.15
C ALA A 60 -13.55 -13.50 1.14
N ASP A 61 -12.87 -14.29 1.99
CA ASP A 61 -11.90 -13.76 2.95
C ASP A 61 -10.72 -13.11 2.23
N ARG A 62 -10.16 -13.79 1.21
CA ARG A 62 -9.07 -13.23 0.40
C ARG A 62 -9.44 -11.88 -0.19
N LYS A 63 -10.65 -11.76 -0.73
CA LYS A 63 -11.19 -10.50 -1.28
C LYS A 63 -11.28 -9.42 -0.21
N ASN A 64 -11.75 -9.73 0.99
CA ASN A 64 -11.84 -8.75 2.08
C ASN A 64 -10.48 -8.15 2.42
N PHE A 65 -9.43 -8.98 2.51
CA PHE A 65 -8.06 -8.50 2.73
C PHE A 65 -7.54 -7.63 1.59
N PHE A 66 -7.81 -7.98 0.33
CA PHE A 66 -7.43 -7.13 -0.80
C PHE A 66 -8.20 -5.80 -0.83
N ILE A 67 -9.45 -5.78 -0.36
CA ILE A 67 -10.22 -4.54 -0.17
C ILE A 67 -9.57 -3.67 0.92
N ILE A 68 -9.16 -4.26 2.04
CA ILE A 68 -8.46 -3.54 3.12
C ILE A 68 -7.13 -2.96 2.60
N ALA A 69 -6.33 -3.75 1.88
CA ALA A 69 -5.11 -3.26 1.24
C ALA A 69 -5.39 -2.06 0.31
N ARG A 70 -6.48 -2.12 -0.45
CA ARG A 70 -6.91 -1.01 -1.33
C ARG A 70 -7.37 0.20 -0.52
N GLY A 71 -7.99 -0.01 0.65
CA GLY A 71 -8.30 1.05 1.62
C GLY A 71 -7.05 1.77 2.09
N SER A 72 -6.02 1.03 2.52
CA SER A 72 -4.74 1.62 2.94
C SER A 72 -4.01 2.38 1.83
N VAL A 73 -4.15 1.95 0.57
CA VAL A 73 -3.70 2.75 -0.59
C VAL A 73 -4.40 4.12 -0.62
N GLN A 74 -5.72 4.17 -0.41
CA GLN A 74 -6.47 5.42 -0.39
C GLN A 74 -6.08 6.29 0.80
N GLU A 75 -5.79 5.72 1.96
CA GLU A 75 -5.31 6.45 3.15
C GLU A 75 -3.95 7.11 2.92
N CYS A 76 -3.05 6.47 2.16
CA CYS A 76 -1.74 7.04 1.85
C CYS A 76 -1.83 8.32 1.01
N VAL A 77 -2.84 8.46 0.14
CA VAL A 77 -2.98 9.61 -0.78
C VAL A 77 -3.08 10.96 -0.05
N PRO A 78 -4.04 11.19 0.88
CA PRO A 78 -4.11 12.45 1.61
C PRO A 78 -2.93 12.65 2.56
N LEU A 79 -2.35 11.57 3.11
CA LEU A 79 -1.17 11.66 3.97
C LEU A 79 0.06 12.16 3.18
N LEU A 80 0.28 11.64 1.97
CA LEU A 80 1.36 12.12 1.08
C LEU A 80 1.15 13.58 0.66
N GLU A 81 -0.08 13.99 0.38
CA GLU A 81 -0.37 15.39 0.05
C GLU A 81 -0.11 16.31 1.25
N LEU A 82 -0.42 15.88 2.48
CA LEU A 82 -0.08 16.64 3.69
C LEU A 82 1.44 16.77 3.86
N VAL A 83 2.18 15.67 3.69
CA VAL A 83 3.64 15.66 3.77
C VAL A 83 4.25 16.63 2.74
N ARG A 84 3.75 16.62 1.50
CA ARG A 84 4.16 17.57 0.45
C ARG A 84 3.84 19.01 0.80
N ARG A 85 2.61 19.31 1.27
CA ARG A 85 2.19 20.68 1.67
C ARG A 85 3.01 21.24 2.82
N ARG A 86 3.58 20.38 3.65
CA ARG A 86 4.50 20.74 4.74
C ARG A 86 5.96 20.84 4.30
N ALA A 87 6.23 20.68 2.99
CA ALA A 87 7.55 20.66 2.40
C ALA A 87 8.49 19.60 3.03
N LEU A 88 7.92 18.49 3.50
CA LEU A 88 8.68 17.36 4.06
C LEU A 88 9.21 16.42 2.97
N ILE A 89 8.63 16.50 1.77
CA ILE A 89 9.14 15.92 0.53
C ILE A 89 8.98 16.93 -0.59
N ASP A 90 9.83 16.84 -1.62
CA ASP A 90 9.67 17.64 -2.84
C ASP A 90 8.56 17.09 -3.76
N ASP A 91 8.17 17.90 -4.75
CA ASP A 91 7.10 17.56 -5.68
C ASP A 91 7.45 16.34 -6.55
N SER A 92 8.72 16.13 -6.89
CA SER A 92 9.16 14.97 -7.68
C SER A 92 8.94 13.67 -6.91
N ARG A 93 9.35 13.63 -5.64
CA ARG A 93 9.18 12.49 -4.75
C ARG A 93 7.70 12.23 -4.47
N HIS A 94 6.89 13.28 -4.29
CA HIS A 94 5.45 13.14 -4.17
C HIS A 94 4.82 12.51 -5.43
N VAL A 95 5.16 13.00 -6.63
CA VAL A 95 4.65 12.45 -7.90
C VAL A 95 5.04 10.97 -8.05
N GLY A 96 6.29 10.62 -7.75
CA GLY A 96 6.75 9.23 -7.80
C GLY A 96 6.00 8.31 -6.84
N LEU A 97 5.84 8.71 -5.57
CA LEU A 97 5.11 7.94 -4.56
C LEU A 97 3.62 7.80 -4.92
N LYS A 98 3.00 8.86 -5.43
CA LYS A 98 1.60 8.83 -5.88
C LYS A 98 1.41 7.91 -7.08
N SER A 99 2.32 7.94 -8.05
CA SER A 99 2.30 7.02 -9.20
C SER A 99 2.38 5.54 -8.76
N ASN A 100 3.21 5.24 -7.76
CA ASN A 100 3.28 3.88 -7.19
C ASN A 100 1.93 3.46 -6.58
N LEU A 101 1.27 4.34 -5.82
CA LEU A 101 -0.05 4.07 -5.26
C LEU A 101 -1.11 3.82 -6.34
N GLU A 102 -1.11 4.60 -7.42
CA GLU A 102 -2.04 4.43 -8.54
C GLU A 102 -1.85 3.07 -9.23
N GLU A 103 -0.61 2.65 -9.43
CA GLU A 103 -0.28 1.32 -9.97
C GLU A 103 -0.78 0.21 -9.04
N ILE A 104 -0.43 0.26 -7.75
CA ILE A 104 -0.85 -0.73 -6.75
C ILE A 104 -2.39 -0.81 -6.67
N SER A 105 -3.07 0.35 -6.69
CA SER A 105 -4.54 0.42 -6.67
C SER A 105 -5.18 -0.32 -7.86
N LYS A 106 -4.62 -0.13 -9.06
CA LYS A 106 -5.08 -0.82 -10.28
C LYS A 106 -4.86 -2.33 -10.18
N MET A 107 -3.70 -2.76 -9.70
CA MET A 107 -3.39 -4.18 -9.52
C MET A 107 -4.31 -4.86 -8.50
N LEU A 108 -4.55 -4.22 -7.35
CA LEU A 108 -5.48 -4.70 -6.33
C LEU A 108 -6.90 -4.80 -6.87
N SER A 109 -7.35 -3.80 -7.66
CA SER A 109 -8.66 -3.84 -8.31
C SER A 109 -8.79 -5.02 -9.27
N GLY A 110 -7.72 -5.30 -10.04
CA GLY A 110 -7.65 -6.50 -10.90
C GLY A 110 -7.75 -7.81 -10.11
N LEU A 111 -7.07 -7.93 -8.97
CA LEU A 111 -7.17 -9.10 -8.10
C LEU A 111 -8.59 -9.28 -7.52
N ILE A 112 -9.20 -8.20 -7.06
CA ILE A 112 -10.55 -8.21 -6.48
C ILE A 112 -11.58 -8.67 -7.52
N ASN A 113 -11.56 -8.07 -8.71
CA ASN A 113 -12.48 -8.40 -9.80
C ASN A 113 -12.23 -9.83 -10.35
N GLY A 114 -10.96 -10.26 -10.36
CA GLY A 114 -10.58 -11.62 -10.74
C GLY A 114 -11.06 -12.71 -9.77
N LEU A 115 -11.46 -12.36 -8.54
CA LEU A 115 -12.08 -13.29 -7.59
C LEU A 115 -13.60 -13.35 -7.76
N GLU A 116 -14.24 -12.28 -8.23
CA GLU A 116 -15.69 -12.25 -8.49
C GLU A 116 -16.09 -13.03 -9.75
N SER A 117 -15.24 -13.00 -10.77
CA SER A 117 -15.42 -13.70 -12.05
C SER A 117 -15.22 -15.22 -11.97
N ARG A 118 -14.66 -15.73 -10.85
CA ARG A 118 -14.41 -17.17 -10.60
C ARG A 118 -15.55 -17.85 -9.82
N LYS A 119 -16.77 -17.33 -9.90
CA LYS A 119 -17.97 -18.06 -9.48
C LYS A 119 -18.20 -19.24 -10.45
N VAL A 120 -17.61 -20.39 -10.13
CA VAL A 120 -18.04 -21.71 -10.63
C VAL A 120 -19.09 -22.24 -9.67
#